data_AF-A0AAD1APQ0-F1
#
_entry.id   AF-A0AAD1APQ0-F1
#
_cell.length_a   1.000
_cell.length_b   1.000
_cell.length_c   1.000
_cell.angle_alpha   90.00
_cell.angle_beta   90.00
_cell.angle_gamma   90.00
#
_symmetry.space_group_name_H-M   'P 1'
#
loop_
_entity.id
_entity.type
_entity.pdbx_description
1 polymer ?
#
loop_
_entity_poly.entity_id
_entity_poly.type
_entity_poly.pdbx_seq_one_letter_code
_entity_poly.pdbx_strand_id
1 'polypeptide(L)'
;MATLLEKGKCRVDEFVTQLYMSKAAVFRKIKQLNLGLKSHAIKIKNGTLVGSEVEIRYLYYQLVLNSYDSEELAALAATFSARRYIKRFEARSKVKFSPRGEIKLCVWLDIALKRHFTGDKKFTGIPEETLHQLEVNPLYHMIRNWLFEIAKQYALALDEFEVYNIYIFVCSMDIIDFSATDPRHVEKYLALALPTVQQRNQYFMAALRQICAGFETQCSDASRIRMQYTLNQLHHRIQFFQGDFRLLAQPSDWVSINDQQLQHLETLASELTAIVAKDHPCCAAPAKRLFLTQHYVRLLMVTHVQITKPIRIGLLLDDDWLATSAVMARLKLALAGMCSVVLEIAEAPATYDLLITSFKTSSAAIAAKHHYRINEIETTYDIDQIKSLLVSIIREQTAISSQF
;
A
#
# COMPACT_ATOMS: atom_id res chain seq x y z
N MET A 1 -17.62 18.73 9.85
CA MET A 1 -16.34 18.21 10.39
C MET A 1 -15.26 19.27 10.41
N ALA A 2 -15.07 20.05 9.34
CA ALA A 2 -14.13 21.18 9.30
C ALA A 2 -14.32 22.19 10.47
N THR A 3 -15.54 22.65 10.73
CA THR A 3 -15.86 23.51 11.89
C THR A 3 -15.35 22.95 13.22
N LEU A 4 -15.47 21.64 13.43
CA LEU A 4 -15.02 20.98 14.66
C LEU A 4 -13.49 20.86 14.75
N LEU A 5 -12.79 20.83 13.61
CA LEU A 5 -11.33 20.85 13.56
C LEU A 5 -10.80 22.23 13.95
N GLU A 6 -11.46 23.28 13.43
CA GLU A 6 -11.05 24.66 13.65
C GLU A 6 -11.39 25.18 15.05
N LYS A 7 -12.57 24.84 15.56
CA LYS A 7 -13.06 25.38 16.84
C LYS A 7 -12.89 24.43 18.02
N GLY A 8 -12.72 23.12 17.79
CA GLY A 8 -12.70 22.08 18.82
C GLY A 8 -14.07 21.77 19.43
N LYS A 9 -14.83 22.81 19.79
CA LYS A 9 -16.19 22.76 20.32
C LYS A 9 -17.08 23.76 19.60
N CYS A 10 -18.29 23.32 19.26
CA CYS A 10 -19.27 24.13 18.56
C CYS A 10 -20.64 23.98 19.21
N ARG A 11 -21.30 25.08 19.58
CA ARG A 11 -22.68 25.02 20.11
C ARG A 11 -23.65 24.63 18.99
N VAL A 12 -24.79 24.05 19.36
CA VAL A 12 -25.81 23.67 18.37
C VAL A 12 -26.30 24.87 17.57
N ASP A 13 -26.43 26.04 18.21
CA ASP A 13 -26.82 27.29 17.54
C ASP A 13 -25.79 27.73 16.49
N GLU A 14 -24.49 27.54 16.75
CA GLU A 14 -23.44 27.83 15.75
C GLU A 14 -23.53 26.89 14.55
N PHE A 15 -23.85 25.60 14.76
CA PHE A 15 -24.10 24.69 13.64
C PHE A 15 -25.32 25.08 12.83
N VAL A 16 -26.40 25.53 13.49
CA VAL A 16 -27.62 26.02 12.82
C VAL A 16 -27.28 27.18 11.90
N THR A 17 -26.53 28.17 12.40
CA THR A 17 -26.14 29.34 11.61
C THR A 17 -25.18 28.97 10.48
N GLN A 18 -24.14 28.17 10.74
CA GLN A 18 -23.14 27.84 9.72
C GLN A 18 -23.67 26.93 8.61
N LEU A 19 -24.58 26.00 8.95
CA LEU A 19 -25.10 25.03 7.99
C LEU A 19 -26.42 25.46 7.36
N TYR A 20 -26.98 26.60 7.78
CA TYR A 20 -28.31 27.07 7.39
C TYR A 20 -29.40 25.99 7.57
N MET A 21 -29.39 25.33 8.74
CA MET A 21 -30.28 24.20 9.06
C MET A 21 -31.04 24.44 10.35
N SER A 22 -32.28 23.93 10.47
CA SER A 22 -33.00 23.94 11.75
C SER A 22 -32.29 23.09 12.80
N LYS A 23 -32.50 23.38 14.10
CA LYS A 23 -31.93 22.59 15.21
C LYS A 23 -32.22 21.09 15.06
N ALA A 24 -33.46 20.74 14.73
CA ALA A 24 -33.86 19.36 14.52
C ALA A 24 -33.10 18.69 13.35
N ALA A 25 -32.85 19.42 12.25
CA ALA A 25 -32.05 18.92 11.15
C ALA A 25 -30.58 18.69 11.55
N VAL A 26 -29.98 19.62 12.31
CA VAL A 26 -28.62 19.46 12.86
C VAL A 26 -28.52 18.21 13.74
N PHE A 27 -29.45 17.99 14.67
CA PHE A 27 -29.45 16.78 15.52
C PHE A 27 -29.58 15.50 14.70
N ARG A 28 -30.46 15.47 13.68
CA ARG A 28 -30.58 14.31 12.78
C ARG A 28 -29.28 14.04 12.02
N LYS A 29 -28.61 15.09 11.52
CA LYS A 29 -27.31 14.95 10.84
C LYS A 29 -26.20 14.48 11.77
N ILE A 30 -26.13 14.99 13.00
CA ILE A 30 -25.17 14.51 14.02
C ILE A 30 -25.43 13.03 14.32
N LYS A 31 -26.69 12.60 14.47
CA LYS A 31 -27.03 11.18 14.68
C LYS A 31 -26.58 10.31 13.51
N GLN A 32 -26.78 10.76 12.27
CA GLN A 32 -26.31 10.06 11.07
C GLN A 32 -24.77 9.98 11.02
N LEU A 33 -24.08 11.10 11.30
CA LEU A 33 -22.61 11.12 11.36
C LEU A 33 -22.07 10.16 12.42
N ASN A 34 -22.68 10.11 13.61
CA ASN A 34 -22.28 9.20 14.68
C ASN A 34 -22.42 7.72 14.30
N LEU A 35 -23.31 7.36 13.36
CA LEU A 35 -23.36 5.99 12.82
C LEU A 35 -22.11 5.68 11.98
N GLY A 36 -21.70 6.61 11.11
CA GLY A 36 -20.50 6.45 10.29
C GLY A 36 -19.20 6.44 11.11
N LEU A 37 -19.12 7.32 12.12
CA LEU A 37 -17.95 7.47 12.99
C LEU A 37 -17.72 6.28 13.95
N LYS A 38 -18.72 5.39 14.08
CA LYS A 38 -18.63 4.21 14.97
C LYS A 38 -17.46 3.29 14.59
N SER A 39 -17.14 3.19 13.30
CA SER A 39 -16.01 2.38 12.79
C SER A 39 -14.64 2.88 13.29
N HIS A 40 -14.51 4.19 13.49
CA HIS A 40 -13.36 4.83 14.11
C HIS A 40 -13.47 4.92 15.63
N ALA A 41 -14.48 4.32 16.28
CA ALA A 41 -14.74 4.49 17.71
C ALA A 41 -14.83 5.97 18.17
N ILE A 42 -15.24 6.87 17.28
CA ILE A 42 -15.43 8.30 17.53
C ILE A 42 -16.92 8.62 17.57
N LYS A 43 -17.29 9.65 18.34
CA LYS A 43 -18.63 10.26 18.26
C LYS A 43 -18.58 11.76 18.48
N ILE A 44 -19.53 12.46 17.88
CA ILE A 44 -19.86 13.84 18.22
C ILE A 44 -20.79 13.82 19.43
N LYS A 45 -20.35 14.40 20.56
CA LYS A 45 -21.13 14.58 21.78
C LYS A 45 -20.96 16.00 22.28
N ASN A 46 -22.07 16.66 22.64
CA ASN A 46 -22.08 18.03 23.17
C ASN A 46 -21.26 19.04 22.35
N GLY A 47 -21.32 18.91 21.02
CA GLY A 47 -20.61 19.80 20.10
C GLY A 47 -19.10 19.57 20.00
N THR A 48 -18.60 18.43 20.48
CA THR A 48 -17.17 18.04 20.43
C THR A 48 -17.02 16.64 19.85
N LEU A 49 -15.86 16.35 19.26
CA LEU A 49 -15.47 14.96 18.95
C LEU A 49 -14.90 14.30 20.20
N VAL A 50 -15.40 13.10 20.48
CA VAL A 50 -15.01 12.28 21.63
C VAL A 50 -14.53 10.93 21.10
N GLY A 51 -13.33 10.53 21.52
CA GLY A 51 -12.62 9.32 21.09
C GLY A 51 -11.14 9.43 21.47
N SER A 52 -10.30 8.49 21.03
CA SER A 52 -8.84 8.67 21.07
C SER A 52 -8.46 9.85 20.20
N GLU A 53 -7.60 10.73 20.72
CA GLU A 53 -7.12 11.88 19.96
C GLU A 53 -6.31 11.46 18.72
N VAL A 54 -5.59 10.34 18.80
CA VAL A 54 -4.86 9.76 17.65
C VAL A 54 -5.83 9.37 16.53
N GLU A 55 -6.93 8.73 16.88
CA GLU A 55 -7.96 8.30 15.94
C GLU A 55 -8.74 9.49 15.35
N ILE A 56 -9.00 10.54 16.16
CA ILE A 56 -9.63 11.78 15.67
C ILE A 56 -8.74 12.45 14.61
N ARG A 57 -7.43 12.57 14.87
CA ARG A 57 -6.47 13.11 13.89
C ARG A 57 -6.41 12.25 12.64
N TYR A 58 -6.47 10.92 12.79
CA TYR A 58 -6.49 10.01 11.65
C TYR A 58 -7.73 10.12 10.78
N LEU A 59 -8.91 10.25 11.39
CA LEU A 59 -10.15 10.53 10.68
C LEU A 59 -10.02 11.82 9.85
N TYR A 60 -9.54 12.91 10.45
CA TYR A 60 -9.33 14.16 9.72
C TYR A 60 -8.32 14.00 8.58
N TYR A 61 -7.23 13.28 8.82
CA TYR A 61 -6.22 13.01 7.80
C TYR A 61 -6.82 12.25 6.62
N GLN A 62 -7.60 11.20 6.87
CA GLN A 62 -8.30 10.47 5.82
C GLN A 62 -9.31 11.37 5.08
N LEU A 63 -10.09 12.18 5.81
CA LEU A 63 -11.04 13.10 5.18
C LEU A 63 -10.33 14.07 4.24
N VAL A 64 -9.24 14.72 4.66
CA VAL A 64 -8.47 15.64 3.82
C VAL A 64 -7.92 14.91 2.59
N LEU A 65 -7.24 13.77 2.76
CA LEU A 65 -6.65 13.05 1.63
C LEU A 65 -7.66 12.50 0.62
N ASN A 66 -8.91 12.27 1.04
CA ASN A 66 -9.98 11.79 0.15
C ASN A 66 -10.88 12.92 -0.39
N SER A 67 -10.72 14.16 0.08
CA SER A 67 -11.57 15.29 -0.34
C SER A 67 -10.91 16.19 -1.38
N TYR A 68 -9.59 16.11 -1.53
CA TYR A 68 -8.80 16.96 -2.42
C TYR A 68 -8.03 16.11 -3.42
N ASP A 69 -7.82 16.65 -4.62
CA ASP A 69 -6.93 16.04 -5.61
C ASP A 69 -5.44 16.27 -5.30
N SER A 70 -4.55 15.74 -6.14
CA SER A 70 -3.11 15.85 -5.92
C SER A 70 -2.57 17.28 -5.98
N GLU A 71 -3.12 18.14 -6.82
CA GLU A 71 -2.67 19.52 -6.98
C GLU A 71 -3.12 20.37 -5.79
N GLU A 72 -4.39 20.22 -5.39
CA GLU A 72 -4.96 20.86 -4.21
C GLU A 72 -4.20 20.48 -2.93
N LEU A 73 -3.89 19.19 -2.76
CA LEU A 73 -3.08 18.72 -1.64
C LEU A 73 -1.66 19.28 -1.67
N ALA A 74 -1.04 19.38 -2.85
CA ALA A 74 0.29 19.97 -3.00
C ALA A 74 0.29 21.46 -2.64
N ALA A 75 -0.74 22.21 -3.06
CA ALA A 75 -0.93 23.61 -2.72
C ALA A 75 -1.15 23.80 -1.21
N LEU A 76 -2.01 22.98 -0.59
CA LEU A 76 -2.22 22.99 0.86
C LEU A 76 -0.93 22.67 1.63
N ALA A 77 -0.13 21.73 1.15
CA ALA A 77 1.16 21.42 1.76
C ALA A 77 2.21 22.53 1.54
N ALA A 78 2.06 23.38 0.52
CA ALA A 78 2.99 24.47 0.23
C ALA A 78 2.77 25.69 1.13
N THR A 79 1.54 25.93 1.59
CA THR A 79 1.24 26.99 2.57
C THR A 79 1.83 26.70 3.94
N PHE A 80 2.17 25.44 4.23
CA PHE A 80 2.69 25.02 5.51
C PHE A 80 4.20 25.25 5.61
N SER A 81 4.62 26.19 6.46
CA SER A 81 6.03 26.57 6.65
C SER A 81 6.94 25.45 7.15
N ALA A 82 6.40 24.28 7.51
CA ALA A 82 7.18 23.19 8.08
C ALA A 82 8.02 22.38 7.08
N ARG A 83 7.87 22.61 5.76
CA ARG A 83 8.69 21.94 4.73
C ARG A 83 10.20 22.07 4.99
N ARG A 84 10.65 23.22 5.51
CA ARG A 84 12.07 23.43 5.86
C ARG A 84 12.57 22.49 6.96
N TYR A 85 11.69 22.01 7.84
CA TYR A 85 12.05 21.08 8.91
C TYR A 85 12.03 19.64 8.47
N ILE A 86 11.23 19.30 7.45
CA ILE A 86 11.27 17.98 6.82
C ILE A 86 12.68 17.67 6.33
N LYS A 87 13.32 18.61 5.63
CA LYS A 87 14.70 18.44 5.14
C LYS A 87 15.72 18.21 6.26
N ARG A 88 15.51 18.79 7.45
CA ARG A 88 16.34 18.51 8.63
C ARG A 88 16.13 17.09 9.16
N PHE A 89 14.89 16.61 9.18
CA PHE A 89 14.59 15.22 9.55
C PHE A 89 15.26 14.25 8.57
N GLU A 90 15.09 14.47 7.26
CA GLU A 90 15.71 13.64 6.22
C GLU A 90 17.24 13.56 6.35
N ALA A 91 17.89 14.69 6.68
CA ALA A 91 19.34 14.73 6.87
C ALA A 91 19.79 13.88 8.06
N ARG A 92 19.02 13.88 9.17
CA ARG A 92 19.33 13.10 10.38
C ARG A 92 19.04 11.61 10.21
N SER A 93 17.89 11.28 9.64
CA SER A 93 17.45 9.89 9.43
C SER A 93 18.17 9.21 8.26
N LYS A 94 18.78 10.00 7.35
CA LYS A 94 19.35 9.56 6.08
C LYS A 94 18.33 8.90 5.15
N VAL A 95 17.04 9.20 5.36
CA VAL A 95 15.92 8.74 4.56
C VAL A 95 15.28 9.93 3.88
N LYS A 96 14.92 9.81 2.61
CA LYS A 96 14.19 10.84 1.86
C LYS A 96 12.71 10.57 1.87
N PHE A 97 11.90 11.61 1.98
CA PHE A 97 10.47 11.52 1.77
C PHE A 97 10.14 11.71 0.30
N SER A 98 9.22 10.89 -0.19
CA SER A 98 8.65 11.06 -1.52
C SER A 98 7.82 12.36 -1.55
N PRO A 99 7.60 12.97 -2.73
CA PRO A 99 6.75 14.17 -2.83
C PRO A 99 5.36 13.97 -2.19
N ARG A 100 4.76 12.78 -2.39
CA ARG A 100 3.50 12.43 -1.75
C ARG A 100 3.64 12.22 -0.24
N GLY A 101 4.76 11.66 0.22
CA GLY A 101 5.09 11.52 1.63
C GLY A 101 5.21 12.87 2.35
N GLU A 102 5.88 13.84 1.73
CA GLU A 102 5.99 15.20 2.26
C GLU A 102 4.62 15.87 2.40
N ILE A 103 3.76 15.75 1.39
CA ILE A 103 2.37 16.25 1.43
C ILE A 103 1.60 15.61 2.59
N LYS A 104 1.66 14.28 2.72
CA LYS A 104 0.99 13.56 3.82
C LYS A 104 1.45 14.06 5.19
N LEU A 105 2.76 14.27 5.36
CA LEU A 105 3.33 14.77 6.60
C LEU A 105 2.88 16.21 6.88
N CYS A 106 2.86 17.09 5.87
CA CYS A 106 2.38 18.46 6.05
C CYS A 106 0.91 18.49 6.49
N VAL A 107 0.05 17.68 5.86
CA VAL A 107 -1.36 17.55 6.26
C VAL A 107 -1.48 17.03 7.69
N TRP A 108 -0.71 16.01 8.05
CA TRP A 108 -0.71 15.47 9.40
C TRP A 108 -0.29 16.51 10.44
N LEU A 109 0.80 17.26 10.18
CA LEU A 109 1.30 18.31 11.07
C LEU A 109 0.31 19.47 11.22
N ASP A 110 -0.37 19.88 10.14
CA ASP A 110 -1.42 20.91 10.19
C ASP A 110 -2.59 20.47 11.08
N ILE A 111 -3.07 19.23 10.89
CA ILE A 111 -4.13 18.65 11.73
C ILE A 111 -3.67 18.56 13.18
N ALA A 112 -2.45 18.06 13.42
CA ALA A 112 -1.86 17.93 14.75
C ALA A 112 -1.80 19.29 15.46
N LEU A 113 -1.34 20.34 14.76
CA LEU A 113 -1.25 21.69 15.32
C LEU A 113 -2.64 22.27 15.64
N LYS A 114 -3.60 22.16 14.72
CA LYS A 114 -4.99 22.61 14.97
C LYS A 114 -5.60 21.89 16.17
N ARG A 115 -5.41 20.57 16.26
CA ARG A 115 -5.93 19.75 17.35
C ARG A 115 -5.18 19.95 18.66
N HIS A 116 -3.91 20.32 18.63
CA HIS A 116 -3.16 20.67 19.83
C HIS A 116 -3.81 21.83 20.60
N PHE A 117 -4.32 22.84 19.89
CA PHE A 117 -4.96 24.01 20.48
C PHE A 117 -6.46 23.86 20.75
N THR A 118 -7.12 22.89 20.12
CA THR A 118 -8.60 22.77 20.15
C THR A 118 -9.10 21.46 20.75
N GLY A 119 -8.25 20.46 20.85
CA GLY A 119 -8.59 19.11 21.32
C GLY A 119 -8.46 18.96 22.83
N ASP A 120 -9.22 18.02 23.39
CA ASP A 120 -9.03 17.56 24.77
C ASP A 120 -7.97 16.46 24.79
N LYS A 121 -6.75 16.80 25.21
CA LYS A 121 -5.59 15.90 25.22
C LYS A 121 -5.65 14.81 26.31
N LYS A 122 -6.73 14.75 27.10
CA LYS A 122 -6.85 13.82 28.24
C LYS A 122 -6.85 12.33 27.88
N PHE A 123 -7.02 11.97 26.60
CA PHE A 123 -7.08 10.57 26.20
C PHE A 123 -6.27 10.28 24.92
N THR A 124 -5.08 9.72 25.11
CA THR A 124 -4.20 9.28 24.02
C THR A 124 -4.66 7.94 23.44
N GLY A 125 -5.25 7.08 24.27
CA GLY A 125 -5.66 5.71 23.90
C GLY A 125 -4.49 4.77 23.63
N ILE A 126 -3.26 5.15 23.99
CA ILE A 126 -2.05 4.34 23.80
C ILE A 126 -1.82 3.46 25.04
N PRO A 127 -1.61 2.13 24.88
CA PRO A 127 -1.30 1.25 26.00
C PRO A 127 0.03 1.62 26.68
N GLU A 128 0.10 1.48 28.00
CA GLU A 128 1.29 1.79 28.81
C GLU A 128 2.53 0.98 28.38
N GLU A 129 2.35 -0.29 28.04
CA GLU A 129 3.41 -1.14 27.48
C GLU A 129 4.03 -0.54 26.21
N THR A 130 3.20 0.06 25.34
CA THR A 130 3.69 0.71 24.13
C THR A 130 4.47 1.98 24.47
N LEU A 131 4.05 2.74 25.49
CA LEU A 131 4.79 3.92 25.94
C LEU A 131 6.19 3.53 26.44
N HIS A 132 6.29 2.49 27.27
CA HIS A 132 7.60 1.98 27.75
C HIS A 132 8.51 1.51 26.61
N GLN A 133 7.96 0.86 25.59
CA GLN A 133 8.74 0.46 24.40
C GLN A 133 9.30 1.68 23.65
N LEU A 134 8.60 2.82 23.67
CA LEU A 134 9.03 4.04 22.99
C LEU A 134 10.11 4.81 23.76
N GLU A 135 10.16 4.68 25.09
CA GLU A 135 11.20 5.32 25.93
C GLU A 135 12.62 4.90 25.55
N VAL A 136 12.80 3.70 24.96
CA VAL A 136 14.10 3.20 24.50
C VAL A 136 14.23 3.21 22.97
N ASN A 137 13.20 3.65 22.24
CA ASN A 137 13.16 3.57 20.78
C ASN A 137 13.98 4.70 20.13
N PRO A 138 15.02 4.40 19.32
CA PRO A 138 15.86 5.44 18.72
C PRO A 138 15.12 6.35 17.73
N LEU A 139 14.13 5.83 17.00
CA LEU A 139 13.31 6.64 16.08
C LEU A 139 12.44 7.62 16.87
N TYR A 140 11.85 7.17 17.98
CA TYR A 140 11.10 8.04 18.90
C TYR A 140 11.97 9.21 19.39
N HIS A 141 13.17 8.94 19.91
CA HIS A 141 14.10 9.97 20.37
C HIS A 141 14.53 10.93 19.26
N MET A 142 14.76 10.41 18.05
CA MET A 142 15.07 11.24 16.89
C MET A 142 13.93 12.19 16.55
N ILE A 143 12.68 11.70 16.53
CA ILE A 143 11.47 12.50 16.30
C ILE A 143 11.29 13.52 17.41
N ARG A 144 11.49 13.12 18.67
CA ARG A 144 11.41 13.99 19.84
C ARG A 144 12.34 15.19 19.70
N ASN A 145 13.63 14.92 19.47
CA ASN A 145 14.63 15.98 19.33
C ASN A 145 14.34 16.90 18.14
N TRP A 146 13.92 16.31 17.01
CA TRP A 146 13.51 17.08 15.84
C TRP A 146 12.30 17.99 16.13
N LEU A 147 11.26 17.47 16.78
CA LEU A 147 10.05 18.20 17.07
C LEU A 147 10.28 19.34 18.07
N PHE A 148 10.99 19.07 19.17
CA PHE A 148 11.22 20.08 20.21
C PHE A 148 12.16 21.20 19.75
N GLU A 149 13.06 20.94 18.81
CA GLU A 149 13.82 22.01 18.15
C GLU A 149 12.92 22.96 17.35
N ILE A 150 11.92 22.42 16.64
CA ILE A 150 10.92 23.23 15.93
C ILE A 150 10.08 24.01 16.94
N ALA A 151 9.61 23.34 17.99
CA ALA A 151 8.78 23.94 19.03
C ALA A 151 9.48 25.14 19.68
N LYS A 152 10.77 25.01 20.00
CA LYS A 152 11.59 26.09 20.54
C LYS A 152 11.68 27.29 19.61
N GLN A 153 11.81 27.08 18.30
CA GLN A 153 11.90 28.16 17.33
C GLN A 153 10.60 28.99 17.22
N TYR A 154 9.45 28.37 17.45
CA TYR A 154 8.14 29.03 17.36
C TYR A 154 7.47 29.28 18.71
N ALA A 155 8.18 29.09 19.82
CA ALA A 155 7.64 29.18 21.18
C ALA A 155 6.35 28.34 21.38
N LEU A 156 6.30 27.16 20.76
CA LEU A 156 5.18 26.23 20.92
C LEU A 156 5.38 25.37 22.17
N ALA A 157 4.34 25.31 23.01
CA ALA A 157 4.32 24.45 24.19
C ALA A 157 3.84 23.04 23.82
N LEU A 158 4.70 22.27 23.13
CA LEU A 158 4.41 20.88 22.78
C LEU A 158 4.69 19.94 23.97
N ASP A 159 3.92 18.87 24.06
CA ASP A 159 4.07 17.80 25.05
C ASP A 159 4.50 16.49 24.38
N GLU A 160 4.79 15.45 25.18
CA GLU A 160 5.20 14.14 24.65
C GLU A 160 4.12 13.49 23.78
N PHE A 161 2.83 13.83 23.97
CA PHE A 161 1.76 13.33 23.10
C PHE A 161 1.99 13.68 21.63
N GLU A 162 2.50 14.88 21.33
CA GLU A 162 2.80 15.26 19.96
C GLU A 162 3.93 14.43 19.35
N VAL A 163 4.93 14.03 20.16
CA VAL A 163 6.00 13.14 19.73
C VAL A 163 5.44 11.76 19.38
N TYR A 164 4.63 11.19 20.28
CA TYR A 164 3.94 9.91 20.04
C TYR A 164 3.10 9.95 18.77
N ASN A 165 2.36 11.03 18.56
CA ASN A 165 1.48 11.20 17.42
C ASN A 165 2.26 11.23 16.09
N ILE A 166 3.41 11.90 16.05
CA ILE A 166 4.26 11.94 14.86
C ILE A 166 4.96 10.59 14.64
N TYR A 167 5.41 9.92 15.70
CA TYR A 167 5.97 8.57 15.60
C TYR A 167 4.97 7.61 14.94
N ILE A 168 3.73 7.60 15.44
CA ILE A 168 2.65 6.78 14.89
C ILE A 168 2.46 7.06 13.39
N PHE A 169 2.44 8.34 12.99
CA PHE A 169 2.33 8.71 11.58
C PHE A 169 3.50 8.19 10.75
N VAL A 170 4.74 8.47 11.16
CA VAL A 170 5.95 8.10 10.43
C VAL A 170 6.04 6.58 10.22
N CYS A 171 5.64 5.80 11.23
CA CYS A 171 5.66 4.34 11.19
C CYS A 171 4.46 3.68 10.51
N SER A 172 3.36 4.41 10.25
CA SER A 172 2.10 3.84 9.72
C SER A 172 1.73 4.30 8.31
N MET A 173 2.49 5.23 7.71
CA MET A 173 2.20 5.86 6.44
C MET A 173 3.33 5.64 5.42
N ASP A 174 2.97 5.30 4.19
CA ASP A 174 3.94 5.26 3.08
C ASP A 174 4.40 6.67 2.73
N ILE A 175 5.61 7.02 3.19
CA ILE A 175 6.22 8.34 3.03
C ILE A 175 7.62 8.30 2.41
N ILE A 176 8.35 7.19 2.50
CA ILE A 176 9.74 7.08 2.03
C ILE A 176 9.83 7.09 0.49
N ASP A 177 10.82 7.80 -0.04
CA ASP A 177 11.24 7.73 -1.44
C ASP A 177 12.32 6.66 -1.63
N PHE A 178 11.94 5.52 -2.22
CA PHE A 178 12.87 4.42 -2.52
C PHE A 178 13.83 4.74 -3.67
N SER A 179 13.51 5.71 -4.53
CA SER A 179 14.40 6.11 -5.63
C SER A 179 15.53 7.03 -5.17
N ALA A 180 15.29 7.78 -4.10
CA ALA A 180 16.23 8.76 -3.56
C ALA A 180 16.89 8.34 -2.23
N THR A 181 16.59 7.15 -1.72
CA THR A 181 17.12 6.64 -0.44
C THR A 181 17.95 5.37 -0.67
N ASP A 182 19.15 5.32 -0.06
CA ASP A 182 19.94 4.09 0.00
C ASP A 182 19.15 2.99 0.75
N PRO A 183 18.93 1.81 0.16
CA PRO A 183 18.19 0.73 0.79
C PRO A 183 18.69 0.36 2.19
N ARG A 184 20.00 0.49 2.47
CA ARG A 184 20.59 0.21 3.79
C ARG A 184 20.10 1.18 4.87
N HIS A 185 19.73 2.40 4.50
CA HIS A 185 19.12 3.36 5.42
C HIS A 185 17.65 3.04 5.67
N VAL A 186 16.96 2.48 4.67
CA VAL A 186 15.60 1.96 4.86
C VAL A 186 15.63 0.77 5.81
N GLU A 187 16.52 -0.20 5.64
CA GLU A 187 16.66 -1.35 6.56
C GLU A 187 16.91 -0.93 8.01
N LYS A 188 17.82 0.03 8.22
CA LYS A 188 18.06 0.61 9.56
C LYS A 188 16.79 1.23 10.13
N TYR A 189 16.01 1.93 9.31
CA TYR A 189 14.72 2.47 9.71
C TYR A 189 13.71 1.36 10.06
N LEU A 190 13.65 0.27 9.27
CA LEU A 190 12.76 -0.87 9.54
C LEU A 190 13.08 -1.57 10.86
N ALA A 191 14.35 -1.65 11.23
CA ALA A 191 14.81 -2.22 12.49
C ALA A 191 14.37 -1.42 13.73
N LEU A 192 13.87 -0.20 13.57
CA LEU A 192 13.36 0.66 14.65
C LEU A 192 11.85 0.47 14.91
N ALA A 193 11.19 -0.41 14.17
CA ALA A 193 9.78 -0.76 14.40
C ALA A 193 9.54 -1.32 15.81
N LEU A 194 8.29 -1.21 16.28
CA LEU A 194 7.91 -1.81 17.57
C LEU A 194 8.12 -3.34 17.55
N PRO A 195 8.55 -3.97 18.66
CA PRO A 195 8.77 -5.42 18.73
C PRO A 195 7.57 -6.24 18.28
N THR A 196 6.35 -5.84 18.68
CA THR A 196 5.11 -6.52 18.29
C THR A 196 4.83 -6.43 16.78
N VAL A 197 5.23 -5.34 16.14
CA VAL A 197 5.15 -5.18 14.68
C VAL A 197 6.22 -6.03 13.99
N GLN A 198 7.45 -6.02 14.51
CA GLN A 198 8.53 -6.86 13.99
C GLN A 198 8.16 -8.34 14.03
N GLN A 199 7.57 -8.80 15.14
CA GLN A 199 7.09 -10.17 15.28
C GLN A 199 6.03 -10.53 14.23
N ARG A 200 5.04 -9.65 14.00
CA ARG A 200 4.03 -9.88 12.96
C ARG A 200 4.61 -9.91 11.55
N ASN A 201 5.57 -9.02 11.25
CA ASN A 201 6.30 -9.06 9.99
C ASN A 201 7.07 -10.38 9.84
N GLN A 202 7.71 -10.88 10.90
CA GLN A 202 8.43 -12.14 10.89
C GLN A 202 7.49 -13.32 10.59
N TYR A 203 6.32 -13.37 11.21
CA TYR A 203 5.31 -14.39 10.93
C TYR A 203 4.83 -14.33 9.48
N PHE A 204 4.52 -13.14 8.98
CA PHE A 204 4.13 -12.96 7.58
C PHE A 204 5.24 -13.44 6.62
N MET A 205 6.48 -12.99 6.84
CA MET A 205 7.61 -13.31 5.97
C MET A 205 7.98 -14.79 6.02
N ALA A 206 7.89 -15.43 7.20
CA ALA A 206 8.12 -16.86 7.34
C ALA A 206 7.09 -17.67 6.55
N ALA A 207 5.81 -17.33 6.67
CA ALA A 207 4.75 -17.99 5.91
C ALA A 207 4.86 -17.71 4.40
N LEU A 208 5.19 -16.47 4.00
CA LEU A 208 5.40 -16.12 2.60
C LEU A 208 6.50 -16.97 1.95
N ARG A 209 7.63 -17.17 2.66
CA ARG A 209 8.74 -18.01 2.16
C ARG A 209 8.34 -19.47 1.97
N GLN A 210 7.45 -19.99 2.82
CA GLN A 210 6.94 -21.36 2.69
C GLN A 210 6.00 -21.52 1.49
N ILE A 211 5.18 -20.50 1.22
CA ILE A 211 4.19 -20.52 0.13
C ILE A 211 4.83 -20.17 -1.21
N CYS A 212 5.88 -19.33 -1.22
CA CYS A 212 6.50 -18.80 -2.43
C CYS A 212 7.99 -19.20 -2.51
N ALA A 213 8.27 -20.39 -3.03
CA ALA A 213 9.62 -20.97 -3.11
C ALA A 213 10.65 -20.06 -3.85
N GLY A 214 10.23 -19.28 -4.85
CA GLY A 214 11.12 -18.37 -5.57
C GLY A 214 11.37 -17.01 -4.89
N PHE A 215 10.79 -16.76 -3.71
CA PHE A 215 10.86 -15.45 -3.06
C PHE A 215 12.30 -15.00 -2.76
N GLU A 216 13.16 -15.90 -2.28
CA GLU A 216 14.54 -15.52 -1.91
C GLU A 216 15.48 -15.47 -3.13
N THR A 217 15.17 -16.18 -4.21
CA THR A 217 16.06 -16.27 -5.37
C THR A 217 15.70 -15.29 -6.49
N GLN A 218 14.42 -14.92 -6.63
CA GLN A 218 13.92 -14.14 -7.77
C GLN A 218 13.54 -12.71 -7.39
N CYS A 219 13.09 -12.46 -6.16
CA CYS A 219 12.84 -11.08 -5.72
C CYS A 219 14.17 -10.36 -5.47
N SER A 220 14.35 -9.18 -6.07
CA SER A 220 15.52 -8.34 -5.80
C SER A 220 15.56 -7.89 -4.33
N ASP A 221 16.76 -7.61 -3.81
CA ASP A 221 16.93 -7.04 -2.45
C ASP A 221 16.10 -5.76 -2.26
N ALA A 222 16.12 -4.87 -3.24
CA ALA A 222 15.34 -3.63 -3.21
C ALA A 222 13.83 -3.92 -3.09
N SER A 223 13.32 -4.91 -3.83
CA SER A 223 11.92 -5.34 -3.73
C SER A 223 11.59 -5.91 -2.35
N ARG A 224 12.46 -6.76 -1.79
CA ARG A 224 12.28 -7.33 -0.46
C ARG A 224 12.23 -6.27 0.62
N ILE A 225 13.16 -5.31 0.59
CA ILE A 225 13.19 -4.17 1.54
C ILE A 225 11.90 -3.35 1.41
N ARG A 226 11.42 -3.13 0.18
CA ARG A 226 10.16 -2.41 -0.06
C ARG A 226 8.93 -3.16 0.48
N MET A 227 8.87 -4.48 0.31
CA MET A 227 7.80 -5.32 0.90
C MET A 227 7.84 -5.26 2.42
N GLN A 228 9.01 -5.39 3.04
CA GLN A 228 9.16 -5.26 4.49
C GLN A 228 8.76 -3.87 4.99
N TYR A 229 9.07 -2.80 4.25
CA TYR A 229 8.59 -1.46 4.55
C TYR A 229 7.07 -1.36 4.50
N THR A 230 6.44 -1.87 3.45
CA THR A 230 4.97 -1.87 3.34
C THR A 230 4.31 -2.66 4.47
N LEU A 231 4.88 -3.82 4.86
CA LEU A 231 4.42 -4.58 6.02
C LEU A 231 4.56 -3.78 7.32
N ASN A 232 5.70 -3.12 7.53
CA ASN A 232 5.90 -2.24 8.68
C ASN A 232 4.83 -1.14 8.75
N GLN A 233 4.55 -0.45 7.64
CA GLN A 233 3.51 0.59 7.61
C GLN A 233 2.12 0.01 7.91
N LEU A 234 1.80 -1.13 7.30
CA LEU A 234 0.53 -1.81 7.47
C LEU A 234 0.29 -2.28 8.92
N HIS A 235 1.32 -2.89 9.53
CA HIS A 235 1.22 -3.49 10.86
C HIS A 235 1.25 -2.48 11.99
N HIS A 236 1.92 -1.32 11.81
CA HIS A 236 1.73 -0.18 12.71
C HIS A 236 0.35 0.45 12.51
N ARG A 237 -0.14 0.54 11.27
CA ARG A 237 -1.45 1.14 10.99
C ARG A 237 -2.59 0.39 11.69
N ILE A 238 -2.61 -0.94 11.66
CA ILE A 238 -3.61 -1.73 12.39
C ILE A 238 -3.40 -1.72 13.92
N GLN A 239 -2.18 -1.45 14.39
CA GLN A 239 -1.85 -1.33 15.80
C GLN A 239 -2.50 -0.08 16.39
N PHE A 240 -2.43 1.04 15.67
CA PHE A 240 -2.80 2.35 16.21
C PHE A 240 -4.16 2.86 15.77
N PHE A 241 -4.67 2.44 14.62
CA PHE A 241 -5.89 2.99 14.05
C PHE A 241 -7.01 1.96 13.94
N GLN A 242 -8.27 2.40 13.97
CA GLN A 242 -9.45 1.53 13.91
C GLN A 242 -10.16 1.57 12.56
N GLY A 243 -10.50 2.75 12.05
CA GLY A 243 -11.33 2.90 10.85
C GLY A 243 -10.53 3.08 9.55
N ASP A 244 -11.03 2.52 8.44
CA ASP A 244 -10.58 2.90 7.10
C ASP A 244 -11.68 3.77 6.46
N PHE A 245 -11.35 5.00 6.06
CA PHE A 245 -12.25 5.89 5.36
C PHE A 245 -11.81 6.05 3.91
N ARG A 246 -12.68 5.64 2.99
CA ARG A 246 -12.52 5.83 1.55
C ARG A 246 -13.79 6.50 1.03
N LEU A 247 -13.66 7.72 0.51
CA LEU A 247 -14.80 8.47 -0.04
C LEU A 247 -15.29 7.85 -1.34
N LEU A 248 -14.34 7.31 -2.12
CA LEU A 248 -14.57 6.45 -3.25
C LEU A 248 -14.01 5.09 -2.89
N ALA A 249 -14.88 4.12 -2.60
CA ALA A 249 -14.49 2.73 -2.71
C ALA A 249 -14.15 2.55 -4.20
N GLN A 250 -12.87 2.50 -4.56
CA GLN A 250 -12.52 2.16 -5.92
C GLN A 250 -13.18 0.80 -6.18
N PRO A 251 -14.11 0.70 -7.16
CA PRO A 251 -14.61 -0.59 -7.59
C PRO A 251 -13.35 -1.38 -7.88
N SER A 252 -13.23 -2.49 -7.17
CA SER A 252 -12.00 -3.25 -7.06
C SER A 252 -11.35 -3.35 -8.44
N ASP A 253 -10.16 -2.75 -8.61
CA ASP A 253 -9.45 -2.59 -9.88
C ASP A 253 -9.04 -3.94 -10.52
N TRP A 254 -9.66 -5.04 -10.10
CA TRP A 254 -9.48 -6.43 -10.49
C TRP A 254 -9.97 -6.76 -11.91
N VAL A 255 -10.35 -5.78 -12.73
CA VAL A 255 -11.03 -5.97 -14.03
C VAL A 255 -10.19 -6.75 -15.06
N SER A 256 -8.93 -7.12 -14.75
CA SER A 256 -8.04 -7.81 -15.68
C SER A 256 -7.32 -9.06 -15.15
N ILE A 257 -7.69 -9.61 -13.97
CA ILE A 257 -7.09 -10.86 -13.47
C ILE A 257 -8.07 -12.00 -13.72
N ASN A 258 -7.58 -13.14 -14.24
CA ASN A 258 -8.37 -14.37 -14.31
C ASN A 258 -8.96 -14.68 -12.92
N ASP A 259 -10.29 -14.77 -12.82
CA ASP A 259 -11.04 -14.93 -11.56
C ASP A 259 -10.46 -16.05 -10.68
N GLN A 260 -9.96 -17.14 -11.27
CA GLN A 260 -9.39 -18.27 -10.53
C GLN A 260 -8.04 -17.94 -9.85
N GLN A 261 -7.17 -17.17 -10.51
CA GLN A 261 -5.88 -16.76 -9.95
C GLN A 261 -6.08 -15.75 -8.83
N LEU A 262 -6.99 -14.79 -9.02
CA LEU A 262 -7.33 -13.83 -7.97
C LEU A 262 -7.89 -14.54 -6.73
N GLN A 263 -8.82 -15.48 -6.92
CA GLN A 263 -9.40 -16.26 -5.83
C GLN A 263 -8.34 -17.07 -5.05
N HIS A 264 -7.33 -17.61 -5.74
CA HIS A 264 -6.22 -18.27 -5.07
C HIS A 264 -5.41 -17.28 -4.20
N LEU A 265 -5.07 -16.09 -4.73
CA LEU A 265 -4.34 -15.07 -3.97
C LEU A 265 -5.15 -14.55 -2.76
N GLU A 266 -6.47 -14.42 -2.91
CA GLU A 266 -7.39 -14.07 -1.81
C GLU A 266 -7.43 -15.15 -0.71
N THR A 267 -7.33 -16.42 -1.11
CA THR A 267 -7.27 -17.56 -0.17
C THR A 267 -5.97 -17.53 0.63
N LEU A 268 -4.83 -17.42 -0.07
CA LEU A 268 -3.50 -17.28 0.57
C LEU A 268 -3.43 -16.04 1.48
N ALA A 269 -3.97 -14.91 1.04
CA ALA A 269 -4.02 -13.69 1.86
C ALA A 269 -4.84 -13.90 3.13
N SER A 270 -5.94 -14.66 3.06
CA SER A 270 -6.77 -14.98 4.22
C SER A 270 -6.05 -15.88 5.22
N GLU A 271 -5.31 -16.88 4.73
CA GLU A 271 -4.44 -17.74 5.55
C GLU A 271 -3.34 -16.93 6.24
N LEU A 272 -2.65 -16.06 5.49
CA LEU A 272 -1.63 -15.16 6.05
C LEU A 272 -2.21 -14.20 7.09
N THR A 273 -3.41 -13.66 6.85
CA THR A 273 -4.12 -12.85 7.85
C THR A 273 -4.41 -13.66 9.10
N ALA A 274 -4.85 -14.92 9.00
CA ALA A 274 -5.10 -15.77 10.15
C ALA A 274 -3.82 -16.04 10.96
N ILE A 275 -2.69 -16.30 10.29
CA ILE A 275 -1.38 -16.50 10.92
C ILE A 275 -0.95 -15.26 11.68
N VAL A 276 -0.99 -14.08 11.04
CA VAL A 276 -0.53 -12.82 11.65
C VAL A 276 -1.49 -12.31 12.74
N ALA A 277 -2.79 -12.55 12.58
CA ALA A 277 -3.80 -12.13 13.55
C ALA A 277 -3.87 -13.03 14.79
N LYS A 278 -3.29 -14.23 14.75
CA LYS A 278 -3.31 -15.19 15.85
C LYS A 278 -2.76 -14.54 17.11
N ASP A 279 -3.52 -14.61 18.20
CA ASP A 279 -3.17 -14.10 19.53
C ASP A 279 -2.92 -12.58 19.63
N HIS A 280 -3.28 -11.80 18.60
CA HIS A 280 -3.07 -10.35 18.57
C HIS A 280 -4.38 -9.55 18.70
N PRO A 281 -4.62 -8.84 19.82
CA PRO A 281 -5.86 -8.09 20.05
C PRO A 281 -6.13 -7.00 19.00
N CYS A 282 -5.08 -6.40 18.43
CA CYS A 282 -5.23 -5.39 17.38
C CYS A 282 -5.93 -5.93 16.11
N CYS A 283 -5.98 -7.25 15.91
CA CYS A 283 -6.60 -7.92 14.78
C CYS A 283 -7.97 -8.55 15.13
N ALA A 284 -8.52 -8.28 16.32
CA ALA A 284 -9.77 -8.90 16.79
C ALA A 284 -11.00 -8.46 15.97
N ALA A 285 -11.02 -7.21 15.52
CA ALA A 285 -12.13 -6.65 14.76
C ALA A 285 -12.18 -7.20 13.31
N PRO A 286 -13.34 -7.68 12.82
CA PRO A 286 -13.48 -8.19 11.45
C PRO A 286 -13.05 -7.18 10.38
N ALA A 287 -13.35 -5.89 10.57
CA ALA A 287 -12.96 -4.83 9.63
C ALA A 287 -11.44 -4.70 9.47
N LYS A 288 -10.67 -4.88 10.57
CA LYS A 288 -9.21 -4.87 10.52
C LYS A 288 -8.62 -6.08 9.81
N ARG A 289 -9.22 -7.26 10.03
CA ARG A 289 -8.83 -8.47 9.28
C ARG A 289 -9.10 -8.32 7.79
N LEU A 290 -10.26 -7.78 7.42
CA LEU A 290 -10.57 -7.50 6.02
C LEU A 290 -9.57 -6.51 5.41
N PHE A 291 -9.26 -5.43 6.13
CA PHE A 291 -8.25 -4.46 5.71
C PHE A 291 -6.87 -5.12 5.49
N LEU A 292 -6.42 -5.95 6.43
CA LEU A 292 -5.18 -6.73 6.28
C LEU A 292 -5.22 -7.63 5.04
N THR A 293 -6.26 -8.45 4.90
CA THR A 293 -6.39 -9.38 3.78
C THR A 293 -6.31 -8.64 2.44
N GLN A 294 -7.04 -7.53 2.28
CA GLN A 294 -6.98 -6.73 1.05
C GLN A 294 -5.58 -6.20 0.73
N HIS A 295 -4.82 -5.79 1.75
CA HIS A 295 -3.45 -5.33 1.56
C HIS A 295 -2.48 -6.49 1.28
N TYR A 296 -2.70 -7.66 1.88
CA TYR A 296 -1.93 -8.86 1.60
C TYR A 296 -2.16 -9.41 0.20
N VAL A 297 -3.39 -9.37 -0.33
CA VAL A 297 -3.64 -9.71 -1.74
C VAL A 297 -2.77 -8.88 -2.67
N ARG A 298 -2.71 -7.56 -2.46
CA ARG A 298 -1.87 -6.65 -3.26
C ARG A 298 -0.38 -6.98 -3.14
N LEU A 299 0.10 -7.28 -1.93
CA LEU A 299 1.49 -7.70 -1.72
C LEU A 299 1.80 -9.03 -2.41
N LEU A 300 0.89 -10.01 -2.31
CA LEU A 300 1.03 -11.30 -2.97
C LEU A 300 1.03 -11.16 -4.49
N MET A 301 0.22 -10.26 -5.06
CA MET A 301 0.25 -10.00 -6.50
C MET A 301 1.61 -9.45 -6.96
N VAL A 302 2.13 -8.43 -6.26
CA VAL A 302 3.45 -7.87 -6.59
C VAL A 302 4.54 -8.93 -6.45
N THR A 303 4.45 -9.75 -5.41
CA THR A 303 5.36 -10.88 -5.18
C THR A 303 5.26 -11.91 -6.30
N HIS A 304 4.05 -12.29 -6.69
CA HIS A 304 3.79 -13.25 -7.75
C HIS A 304 4.36 -12.76 -9.08
N VAL A 305 4.15 -11.49 -9.45
CA VAL A 305 4.74 -10.92 -10.67
C VAL A 305 6.27 -10.95 -10.66
N GLN A 306 6.90 -10.75 -9.51
CA GLN A 306 8.37 -10.77 -9.39
C GLN A 306 8.97 -12.18 -9.41
N ILE A 307 8.26 -13.16 -8.87
CA ILE A 307 8.67 -14.56 -8.84
C ILE A 307 8.37 -15.25 -10.17
N THR A 308 7.32 -14.82 -10.87
CA THR A 308 6.94 -15.46 -12.14
C THR A 308 7.94 -15.08 -13.22
N LYS A 309 8.78 -16.04 -13.60
CA LYS A 309 9.67 -15.92 -14.75
C LYS A 309 8.84 -15.58 -16.00
N PRO A 310 9.22 -14.53 -16.77
CA PRO A 310 8.50 -14.24 -18.00
C PRO A 310 8.66 -15.38 -18.99
N ILE A 311 7.54 -15.88 -19.51
CA ILE A 311 7.50 -16.81 -20.63
C ILE A 311 7.91 -16.04 -21.87
N ARG A 312 9.06 -16.40 -22.43
CA ARG A 312 9.55 -15.80 -23.68
C ARG A 312 8.93 -16.52 -24.86
N ILE A 313 8.16 -15.79 -25.64
CA ILE A 313 7.54 -16.25 -26.87
C ILE A 313 8.28 -15.63 -28.06
N GLY A 314 8.88 -16.47 -28.88
CA GLY A 314 9.49 -16.06 -30.15
C GLY A 314 8.48 -16.19 -31.28
N LEU A 315 8.39 -15.18 -32.14
CA LEU A 315 7.61 -15.24 -33.38
C LEU A 315 8.55 -15.38 -34.59
N LEU A 316 8.40 -16.45 -35.35
CA LEU A 316 9.15 -16.73 -36.58
C LEU A 316 8.17 -16.96 -37.74
N LEU A 317 7.96 -15.95 -38.57
CA LEU A 317 7.09 -16.02 -39.76
C LEU A 317 7.89 -15.72 -41.03
N ASP A 318 7.25 -15.86 -42.19
CA ASP A 318 7.84 -15.47 -43.49
C ASP A 318 8.31 -14.01 -43.50
N ASP A 319 9.27 -13.70 -44.38
CA ASP A 319 10.03 -12.43 -44.43
C ASP A 319 9.21 -11.15 -44.71
N ASP A 320 7.87 -11.22 -44.70
CA ASP A 320 7.04 -10.02 -44.70
C ASP A 320 7.01 -9.39 -43.30
N TRP A 321 7.80 -8.33 -43.15
CA TRP A 321 7.86 -7.53 -41.94
C TRP A 321 6.49 -6.97 -41.51
N LEU A 322 5.65 -6.55 -42.47
CA LEU A 322 4.36 -5.94 -42.16
C LEU A 322 3.39 -7.00 -41.63
N ALA A 323 3.32 -8.17 -42.28
CA ALA A 323 2.53 -9.29 -41.80
C ALA A 323 2.99 -9.77 -40.42
N THR A 324 4.30 -9.94 -40.23
CA THR A 324 4.88 -10.36 -38.94
C THR A 324 4.59 -9.35 -37.83
N SER A 325 4.69 -8.05 -38.13
CA SER A 325 4.41 -6.99 -37.17
C SER A 325 2.92 -6.91 -36.82
N ALA A 326 2.02 -7.09 -37.79
CA ALA A 326 0.57 -7.10 -37.57
C ALA A 326 0.15 -8.27 -36.67
N VAL A 327 0.73 -9.44 -36.90
CA VAL A 327 0.54 -10.63 -36.06
C VAL A 327 1.05 -10.39 -34.64
N MET A 328 2.26 -9.87 -34.50
CA MET A 328 2.84 -9.57 -33.19
C MET A 328 1.96 -8.59 -32.41
N ALA A 329 1.42 -7.55 -33.07
CA ALA A 329 0.51 -6.60 -32.45
C ALA A 329 -0.80 -7.26 -32.00
N ARG A 330 -1.39 -8.14 -32.82
CA ARG A 330 -2.60 -8.90 -32.48
C ARG A 330 -2.37 -9.85 -31.30
N LEU A 331 -1.27 -10.60 -31.29
CA LEU A 331 -0.93 -11.49 -30.18
C LEU A 331 -0.68 -10.69 -28.90
N LYS A 332 0.00 -9.54 -28.97
CA LYS A 332 0.17 -8.64 -27.81
C LYS A 332 -1.17 -8.19 -27.23
N LEU A 333 -2.15 -7.86 -28.09
CA LEU A 333 -3.50 -7.49 -27.65
C LEU A 333 -4.28 -8.69 -27.10
N ALA A 334 -4.21 -9.85 -27.75
CA ALA A 334 -4.95 -11.05 -27.37
C ALA A 334 -4.44 -11.69 -26.07
N LEU A 335 -3.13 -11.53 -25.81
CA LEU A 335 -2.45 -11.97 -24.59
C LEU A 335 -2.36 -10.85 -23.54
N ALA A 336 -2.88 -9.65 -23.82
CA ALA A 336 -2.95 -8.57 -22.84
C ALA A 336 -3.80 -9.05 -21.64
N GLY A 337 -3.20 -9.07 -20.45
CA GLY A 337 -3.82 -9.61 -19.23
C GLY A 337 -3.29 -10.98 -18.80
N MET A 338 -2.54 -11.69 -19.64
CA MET A 338 -1.73 -12.81 -19.16
C MET A 338 -0.45 -12.26 -18.51
N CYS A 339 -0.34 -12.41 -17.19
CA CYS A 339 0.86 -12.02 -16.46
C CYS A 339 2.08 -12.79 -17.00
N SER A 340 3.20 -12.08 -17.15
CA SER A 340 4.51 -12.68 -17.41
C SER A 340 4.69 -13.32 -18.80
N VAL A 341 4.19 -12.69 -19.88
CA VAL A 341 4.51 -13.06 -21.26
C VAL A 341 5.33 -11.96 -21.94
N VAL A 342 6.45 -12.34 -22.57
CA VAL A 342 7.25 -11.46 -23.42
C VAL A 342 7.19 -11.99 -24.85
N LEU A 343 6.59 -11.21 -25.75
CA LEU A 343 6.51 -11.54 -27.17
C LEU A 343 7.49 -10.69 -27.98
N GLU A 344 8.38 -11.37 -28.69
CA GLU A 344 9.44 -10.77 -29.51
C GLU A 344 9.63 -11.55 -30.82
N ILE A 345 10.26 -10.90 -31.81
CA ILE A 345 10.66 -11.59 -33.03
C ILE A 345 11.77 -12.59 -32.67
N ALA A 346 11.68 -13.80 -33.20
CA ALA A 346 12.60 -14.88 -32.85
C ALA A 346 13.96 -14.67 -33.52
N GLU A 347 15.02 -14.52 -32.71
CA GLU A 347 16.39 -14.31 -33.19
C GLU A 347 17.36 -15.31 -32.53
N ALA A 348 18.28 -15.88 -33.32
CA ALA A 348 19.40 -16.64 -32.75
C ALA A 348 20.45 -15.68 -32.17
N PRO A 349 21.05 -15.96 -31.00
CA PRO A 349 21.07 -17.23 -30.27
C PRO A 349 20.07 -17.32 -29.09
N ALA A 350 18.98 -16.53 -29.07
CA ALA A 350 18.06 -16.54 -27.94
C ALA A 350 17.31 -17.87 -27.78
N THR A 351 16.98 -18.23 -26.54
CA THR A 351 16.17 -19.41 -26.21
C THR A 351 14.79 -19.00 -25.72
N TYR A 352 13.77 -19.62 -26.27
CA TYR A 352 12.35 -19.31 -26.02
C TYR A 352 11.65 -20.44 -25.25
N ASP A 353 10.65 -20.08 -24.44
CA ASP A 353 9.78 -21.07 -23.82
C ASP A 353 8.73 -21.57 -24.83
N LEU A 354 8.28 -20.71 -25.75
CA LEU A 354 7.39 -21.04 -26.86
C LEU A 354 7.87 -20.38 -28.15
N LEU A 355 7.98 -21.14 -29.24
CA LEU A 355 8.20 -20.61 -30.60
C LEU A 355 6.90 -20.73 -31.41
N ILE A 356 6.38 -19.61 -31.89
CA ILE A 356 5.24 -19.55 -32.82
C ILE A 356 5.80 -19.43 -34.23
N THR A 357 5.47 -20.38 -35.11
CA THR A 357 6.01 -20.44 -36.48
C THR A 357 5.00 -20.89 -37.53
N SER A 358 5.11 -20.38 -38.76
CA SER A 358 4.34 -20.86 -39.92
C SER A 358 5.00 -22.09 -40.59
N PHE A 359 6.29 -22.31 -40.32
CA PHE A 359 7.10 -23.32 -40.99
C PHE A 359 6.98 -24.71 -40.35
N LYS A 360 7.01 -25.74 -41.20
CA LYS A 360 6.98 -27.15 -40.77
C LYS A 360 8.35 -27.66 -40.30
N THR A 361 9.44 -26.97 -40.64
CA THR A 361 10.80 -27.56 -40.66
C THR A 361 11.93 -26.66 -40.15
N SER A 362 11.66 -25.49 -39.55
CA SER A 362 12.71 -24.59 -39.04
C SER A 362 12.98 -24.71 -37.53
N SER A 363 12.72 -25.87 -36.92
CA SER A 363 13.02 -26.13 -35.51
C SER A 363 14.51 -26.33 -35.19
N ALA A 364 15.40 -26.29 -36.19
CA ALA A 364 16.83 -26.58 -35.99
C ALA A 364 17.68 -25.33 -35.63
N ALA A 365 17.24 -24.12 -35.95
CA ALA A 365 18.07 -22.90 -35.81
C ALA A 365 17.77 -22.06 -34.56
N ILE A 366 16.54 -22.12 -34.04
CA ILE A 366 16.11 -21.33 -32.86
C ILE A 366 15.75 -22.30 -31.73
N ALA A 367 16.42 -22.17 -30.59
CA ALA A 367 16.17 -23.03 -29.44
C ALA A 367 14.85 -22.65 -28.76
N ALA A 368 13.90 -23.59 -28.71
CA ALA A 368 12.65 -23.41 -27.99
C ALA A 368 12.18 -24.70 -27.30
N LYS A 369 11.57 -24.58 -26.12
CA LYS A 369 11.05 -25.73 -25.37
C LYS A 369 9.74 -26.25 -25.98
N HIS A 370 8.85 -25.34 -26.34
CA HIS A 370 7.56 -25.65 -26.95
C HIS A 370 7.45 -24.98 -28.31
N HIS A 371 6.68 -25.59 -29.21
CA HIS A 371 6.47 -25.09 -30.57
C HIS A 371 4.97 -25.04 -30.86
N TYR A 372 4.48 -23.92 -31.37
CA TYR A 372 3.12 -23.77 -31.87
C TYR A 372 3.18 -23.42 -33.35
N ARG A 373 2.53 -24.23 -34.17
CA ARG A 373 2.45 -23.99 -35.61
C ARG A 373 1.19 -23.23 -35.92
N ILE A 374 1.37 -22.05 -36.52
CA ILE A 374 0.26 -21.20 -36.92
C ILE A 374 0.01 -21.35 -38.41
N ASN A 375 -1.23 -21.65 -38.79
CA ASN A 375 -1.58 -21.85 -40.20
C ASN A 375 -2.15 -20.57 -40.80
N GLU A 376 -3.06 -19.87 -40.11
CA GLU A 376 -3.62 -18.57 -40.53
C GLU A 376 -3.99 -17.73 -39.30
N ILE A 377 -3.51 -16.48 -39.19
CA ILE A 377 -3.73 -15.62 -37.99
C ILE A 377 -5.04 -14.85 -38.12
N GLU A 378 -6.09 -15.60 -38.43
CA GLU A 378 -7.44 -15.08 -38.61
C GLU A 378 -8.49 -15.77 -37.72
N THR A 379 -8.10 -16.81 -36.97
CA THR A 379 -9.05 -17.58 -36.16
C THR A 379 -8.86 -17.36 -34.65
N THR A 380 -9.98 -17.19 -33.93
CA THR A 380 -10.01 -17.21 -32.46
C THR A 380 -9.43 -18.53 -31.90
N TYR A 381 -9.49 -19.59 -32.71
CA TYR A 381 -8.97 -20.92 -32.39
C TYR A 381 -7.47 -20.90 -32.06
N ASP A 382 -6.64 -20.28 -32.91
CA ASP A 382 -5.19 -20.22 -32.66
C ASP A 382 -4.84 -19.47 -31.38
N ILE A 383 -5.56 -18.38 -31.10
CA ILE A 383 -5.40 -17.61 -29.87
C ILE A 383 -5.76 -18.46 -28.65
N ASP A 384 -6.88 -19.19 -28.69
CA ASP A 384 -7.32 -20.04 -27.59
C ASP A 384 -6.38 -21.23 -27.34
N GLN A 385 -5.82 -21.83 -28.41
CA GLN A 385 -4.80 -22.87 -28.30
C GLN A 385 -3.50 -22.34 -27.71
N ILE A 386 -3.02 -21.17 -28.17
CA ILE A 386 -1.84 -20.51 -27.59
C ILE A 386 -2.09 -20.22 -26.11
N LYS A 387 -3.25 -19.69 -25.73
CA LYS A 387 -3.61 -19.45 -24.32
C LYS A 387 -3.59 -20.73 -23.49
N SER A 388 -4.17 -21.81 -24.00
CA SER A 388 -4.17 -23.13 -23.34
C SER A 388 -2.74 -23.66 -23.14
N LEU A 389 -1.90 -23.56 -24.18
CA LEU A 389 -0.51 -23.99 -24.13
C LEU A 389 0.31 -23.12 -23.15
N LEU A 390 0.07 -21.82 -23.10
CA LEU A 390 0.71 -20.95 -22.12
C LEU A 390 0.33 -21.36 -20.69
N VAL A 391 -0.93 -21.74 -20.43
CA VAL A 391 -1.34 -22.26 -19.12
C VAL A 391 -0.60 -23.55 -18.74
N SER A 392 -0.36 -24.47 -19.69
CA SER A 392 0.44 -25.68 -19.41
C SER A 392 1.91 -25.35 -19.14
N ILE A 393 2.52 -24.45 -19.92
CA ILE A 393 3.90 -24.00 -19.72
C ILE A 393 4.06 -23.33 -18.35
N ILE A 394 3.11 -22.49 -17.94
CA ILE A 394 3.11 -21.87 -16.60
C ILE A 394 3.10 -22.96 -15.53
N ARG A 395 2.25 -23.99 -15.67
CA ARG A 395 2.19 -25.09 -14.70
C ARG A 395 3.49 -25.88 -14.64
N GLU A 396 4.12 -26.18 -15.77
CA GLU A 396 5.42 -26.86 -15.83
C GLU A 396 6.51 -26.05 -15.12
N GLN A 397 6.61 -24.74 -15.40
CA GLN A 397 7.58 -23.87 -14.74
C GLN A 397 7.34 -23.77 -13.22
N THR A 398 6.07 -23.77 -12.80
CA THR A 398 5.71 -23.72 -11.37
C THR A 398 6.03 -25.04 -10.65
N ALA A 399 5.79 -26.19 -11.31
CA ALA A 399 6.08 -27.51 -10.77
C ALA A 399 7.60 -27.77 -10.64
N ILE A 400 8.40 -27.36 -11.63
CA ILE A 400 9.87 -27.46 -11.59
C ILE A 400 10.44 -26.60 -10.45
N SER A 401 9.83 -25.45 -10.16
CA SER A 401 10.23 -24.56 -9.06
C SER A 401 9.88 -25.11 -7.66
N SER A 402 9.04 -26.15 -7.58
CA SER A 402 8.63 -26.81 -6.32
C SER A 402 9.39 -28.11 -6.01
N GLN A 403 10.28 -28.55 -6.91
CA GLN A 403 11.12 -29.74 -6.74
C GLN A 403 12.57 -29.43 -6.31
N PHE A 404 12.88 -28.17 -6.02
CA PHE A 404 14.20 -27.72 -5.55
C PHE A 404 14.11 -26.98 -4.22
#